data_AF-A0A8J6ZZL0-F1
#
_entry.id   AF-A0A8J6ZZL0-F1
#
_cell.length_a   1.000
_cell.length_b   1.000
_cell.length_c   1.000
_cell.angle_alpha   90.00
_cell.angle_beta   90.00
_cell.angle_gamma   90.00
#
_symmetry.space_group_name_H-M   'P 1'
#
loop_
_entity.id
_entity.type
_entity.pdbx_description
1 polymer ?
#
loop_
_entity_poly.entity_id
_entity_poly.type
_entity_poly.pdbx_seq_one_letter_code
_entity_poly.pdbx_strand_id
1 'polypeptide(L)'
;MNLSICYTQISPDERGLIVAMILPLERTILINDDIPEVLGAFTESTIAHEIGHWLLHVNKNENEALWEKRDINNDIKETNNPFFCRSASEPLDKYIASSQLDKIEWQAQYFASCLLMPRHVLQKISKGRDLTNWKHLYIIKDELGVTISNLINRLQDIGWIYIPKGSKQIFPGSMESESQRIKYWL
;
A
#
# COMPACT_ATOMS: atom_id res chain seq x y z
N MET A 1 15.83 3.33 -12.67
CA MET A 1 14.45 3.75 -12.36
C MET A 1 14.56 5.10 -11.68
N ASN A 2 14.03 6.18 -12.28
CA ASN A 2 14.14 7.54 -11.74
C ASN A 2 12.72 7.96 -11.31
N LEU A 3 12.39 7.74 -10.03
CA LEU A 3 11.09 8.08 -9.42
C LEU A 3 11.41 8.97 -8.21
N SER A 4 10.83 10.16 -8.17
CA SER A 4 11.01 11.14 -7.10
C SER A 4 9.85 11.06 -6.11
N ILE A 5 10.13 11.32 -4.83
CA ILE A 5 9.13 11.45 -3.78
C ILE A 5 9.31 12.85 -3.18
N CYS A 6 8.24 13.63 -3.16
CA CYS A 6 8.23 14.97 -2.60
C CYS A 6 7.08 15.11 -1.60
N TYR A 7 7.25 16.00 -0.63
CA TYR A 7 6.23 16.38 0.34
C TYR A 7 5.68 17.75 -0.03
N THR A 8 4.36 17.90 -0.01
CA THR A 8 3.71 19.18 -0.32
C THR A 8 2.34 19.23 0.31
N GLN A 9 1.84 20.45 0.51
CA GLN A 9 0.47 20.69 0.92
C GLN A 9 -0.46 20.34 -0.25
N ILE A 10 -1.44 19.47 0.01
CA ILE A 10 -2.47 19.09 -0.96
C ILE A 10 -3.83 19.40 -0.35
N SER A 11 -4.49 20.44 -0.88
CA SER A 11 -5.83 20.81 -0.44
C SER A 11 -6.85 19.71 -0.80
N PRO A 12 -7.83 19.43 0.08
CA PRO A 12 -8.97 18.58 -0.25
C PRO A 12 -9.74 19.10 -1.47
N ASP A 13 -10.42 18.21 -2.18
CA ASP A 13 -11.37 18.56 -3.23
C ASP A 13 -12.81 18.19 -2.84
N GLU A 14 -13.73 18.29 -3.80
CA GLU A 14 -15.15 17.94 -3.63
C GLU A 14 -15.40 16.49 -3.18
N ARG A 15 -14.41 15.59 -3.32
CA ARG A 15 -14.46 14.19 -2.90
C ARG A 15 -13.67 13.95 -1.61
N GLY A 16 -13.18 15.00 -0.96
CA GLY A 16 -12.53 14.96 0.34
C GLY A 16 -11.01 14.98 0.29
N LEU A 17 -10.40 14.43 1.35
CA LEU A 17 -8.95 14.48 1.60
C LEU A 17 -8.16 13.65 0.58
N ILE A 18 -7.03 14.20 0.15
CA ILE A 18 -6.06 13.53 -0.74
C ILE A 18 -4.81 13.24 0.08
N VAL A 19 -4.42 11.97 0.17
CA VAL A 19 -3.25 11.53 0.95
C VAL A 19 -1.97 11.61 0.13
N ALA A 20 -2.07 11.29 -1.16
CA ALA A 20 -0.97 11.40 -2.10
C ALA A 20 -1.46 11.59 -3.53
N MET A 21 -0.58 12.09 -4.38
CA MET A 21 -0.79 12.18 -5.82
C MET A 21 0.39 11.56 -6.56
N ILE A 22 0.10 10.84 -7.63
CA ILE A 22 1.12 10.39 -8.58
C ILE A 22 1.03 11.26 -9.81
N LEU A 23 2.17 11.83 -10.20
CA LEU A 23 2.37 12.60 -11.43
C LEU A 23 3.15 11.74 -12.43
N PRO A 24 2.47 11.03 -13.35
CA PRO A 24 3.09 10.03 -14.23
C PRO A 24 4.20 10.59 -15.12
N LEU A 25 3.94 11.73 -15.76
CA LEU A 25 4.91 12.36 -16.65
C LEU A 25 6.14 12.84 -15.89
N GLU A 26 5.94 13.46 -14.73
CA GLU A 26 7.02 13.99 -13.89
C GLU A 26 7.77 12.91 -13.11
N ARG A 27 7.31 11.65 -13.19
CA ARG A 27 7.84 10.53 -12.40
C ARG A 27 7.98 10.91 -10.93
N THR A 28 6.94 11.54 -10.38
CA THR A 28 6.93 12.08 -9.02
C THR A 28 5.71 11.57 -8.25
N ILE A 29 5.93 11.14 -7.02
CA ILE A 29 4.89 10.91 -6.02
C ILE A 29 4.92 12.10 -5.05
N LEU A 30 3.78 12.76 -4.89
CA LEU A 30 3.56 13.84 -3.94
C LEU A 30 2.83 13.28 -2.73
N ILE A 31 3.44 13.38 -1.56
CA ILE A 31 2.85 13.00 -0.27
C ILE A 31 2.27 14.26 0.39
N ASN A 32 1.02 14.18 0.86
CA ASN A 32 0.40 15.29 1.55
C ASN A 32 1.03 15.50 2.93
N ASP A 33 1.67 16.65 3.13
CA ASP A 33 2.33 17.02 4.38
C ASP A 33 1.39 17.75 5.37
N ASP A 34 0.16 18.08 4.95
CA ASP A 34 -0.88 18.60 5.85
C ASP A 34 -1.53 17.52 6.72
N ILE A 35 -1.17 16.24 6.54
CA ILE A 35 -1.73 15.11 7.27
C ILE A 35 -0.68 14.57 8.26
N PRO A 36 -0.76 14.92 9.57
CA PRO A 36 0.26 14.56 10.54
C PRO A 36 0.53 13.06 10.66
N GLU A 37 -0.50 12.23 10.52
CA GLU A 37 -0.37 10.77 10.58
C GLU A 37 0.43 10.22 9.40
N VAL A 38 0.30 10.83 8.22
CA VAL A 38 1.02 10.47 6.99
C VAL A 38 2.49 10.89 7.06
N LEU A 39 2.81 11.99 7.74
CA LEU A 39 4.19 12.41 8.02
C LEU A 39 4.84 11.71 9.22
N GLY A 40 4.03 11.03 10.03
CA GLY A 40 4.47 10.33 11.23
C GLY A 40 4.43 8.83 11.05
N ALA A 41 3.50 8.18 11.75
CA ALA A 41 3.49 6.73 11.89
C ALA A 41 3.21 5.95 10.59
N PHE A 42 2.70 6.61 9.54
CA PHE A 42 2.25 5.95 8.31
C PHE A 42 3.09 6.30 7.08
N THR A 43 4.14 7.11 7.20
CA THR A 43 4.91 7.61 6.05
C THR A 43 5.42 6.49 5.15
N GLU A 44 6.08 5.49 5.74
CA GLU A 44 6.65 4.36 5.00
C GLU A 44 5.56 3.51 4.35
N SER A 45 4.44 3.32 5.05
CA SER A 45 3.28 2.59 4.54
C SER A 45 2.63 3.30 3.35
N THR A 46 2.43 4.61 3.44
CA THR A 46 1.90 5.44 2.35
C THR A 46 2.84 5.41 1.15
N ILE A 47 4.13 5.67 1.35
CA ILE A 47 5.12 5.64 0.27
C ILE A 47 5.14 4.28 -0.43
N ALA A 48 5.18 3.18 0.33
CA ALA A 48 5.20 1.84 -0.24
C ALA A 48 3.91 1.52 -1.03
N HIS A 49 2.77 2.04 -0.59
CA HIS A 49 1.49 1.93 -1.28
C HIS A 49 1.52 2.70 -2.61
N GLU A 50 1.97 3.96 -2.62
CA GLU A 50 2.09 4.76 -3.85
C GLU A 50 3.10 4.18 -4.84
N ILE A 51 4.20 3.59 -4.35
CA ILE A 51 5.15 2.85 -5.20
C ILE A 51 4.46 1.64 -5.85
N GLY A 52 3.54 0.97 -5.13
CA GLY A 52 2.70 -0.09 -5.66
C GLY A 52 1.85 0.38 -6.84
N HIS A 53 1.12 1.49 -6.66
CA HIS A 53 0.36 2.14 -7.74
C HIS A 53 1.24 2.50 -8.93
N TRP A 54 2.40 3.13 -8.69
CA TRP A 54 3.36 3.46 -9.75
C TRP A 54 3.83 2.24 -10.54
N LEU A 55 4.16 1.15 -9.84
CA LEU A 55 4.73 -0.03 -10.47
C LEU A 55 3.70 -0.85 -11.24
N LEU A 56 2.50 -0.98 -10.69
CA LEU A 56 1.49 -1.93 -11.18
C LEU A 56 0.42 -1.27 -12.07
N HIS A 57 0.16 0.02 -11.89
CA HIS A 57 -1.05 0.66 -12.45
C HIS A 57 -0.76 1.89 -13.31
N VAL A 58 0.40 2.51 -13.18
CA VAL A 58 0.84 3.56 -14.12
C VAL A 58 1.36 2.93 -15.41
N ASN A 59 0.70 3.21 -16.54
CA ASN A 59 1.13 2.73 -17.86
C ASN A 59 2.38 3.48 -18.34
N LYS A 60 3.56 2.92 -18.11
CA LYS A 60 4.84 3.57 -18.42
C LYS A 60 5.06 3.79 -19.91
N ASN A 61 4.60 2.87 -20.76
CA ASN A 61 4.80 2.95 -22.21
C ASN A 61 4.01 4.10 -22.84
N GLU A 62 2.75 4.28 -22.41
CA GLU A 62 1.93 5.42 -22.85
C GLU A 62 2.49 6.74 -22.35
N ASN A 63 2.96 6.79 -21.10
CA ASN A 63 3.56 8.00 -20.53
C ASN A 63 4.92 8.36 -21.17
N GLU A 64 5.74 7.38 -21.54
CA GLU A 64 7.02 7.61 -22.24
C GLU A 64 6.79 8.16 -23.65
N ALA A 65 5.83 7.61 -24.38
CA ALA A 65 5.44 8.15 -25.69
C ALA A 65 4.85 9.57 -25.61
N LEU A 66 4.15 9.91 -24.52
CA LEU A 66 3.65 11.26 -24.26
C LEU A 66 4.77 12.23 -23.85
N TRP A 67 5.75 11.75 -23.06
CA TRP A 67 6.93 12.52 -22.68
C TRP A 67 7.75 12.92 -23.92
N GLU A 68 8.06 11.96 -24.79
CA GLU A 68 8.79 12.21 -26.04
C GLU A 68 8.05 13.21 -26.94
N LYS A 69 6.71 13.18 -26.96
CA LYS A 69 5.90 14.15 -27.73
C LYS A 69 5.86 15.54 -27.09
N ARG A 70 5.91 15.65 -25.76
CA ARG A 70 5.99 16.94 -25.03
C ARG A 70 7.30 17.66 -25.33
N ASP A 71 8.42 16.94 -25.36
CA ASP A 71 9.73 17.50 -25.71
C ASP A 71 9.77 18.05 -27.16
N ILE A 72 8.87 17.58 -28.03
CA ILE A 72 8.79 18.00 -29.44
C ILE A 72 7.75 19.12 -29.66
N ASN A 73 6.67 19.19 -28.87
CA ASN A 73 5.60 20.19 -29.01
C ASN A 73 5.18 20.76 -27.64
N ASN A 74 5.57 22.01 -27.37
CA ASN A 74 5.24 22.75 -26.14
C ASN A 74 3.75 23.06 -25.93
N ASP A 75 2.85 22.67 -26.85
CA ASP A 75 1.45 23.11 -26.87
C ASP A 75 0.41 22.00 -26.63
N ILE A 76 0.82 20.76 -26.33
CA ILE A 76 -0.15 19.67 -26.11
C ILE A 76 -0.65 19.69 -24.65
N LYS A 77 -1.77 20.40 -24.43
CA LYS A 77 -2.67 20.21 -23.29
C LYS A 77 -3.50 18.94 -23.46
N GLU A 78 -2.87 17.77 -23.46
CA GLU A 78 -3.59 16.49 -23.34
C GLU A 78 -3.34 15.86 -21.97
N THR A 79 -4.36 15.15 -21.49
CA THR A 79 -4.75 14.94 -20.09
C THR A 79 -3.66 14.33 -19.22
N ASN A 80 -2.90 15.19 -18.54
CA ASN A 80 -2.01 14.85 -17.44
C ASN A 80 -2.86 14.60 -16.18
N ASN A 81 -3.71 13.56 -16.18
CA ASN A 81 -4.59 13.28 -15.05
C ASN A 81 -3.77 12.63 -13.93
N PRO A 82 -3.59 13.31 -12.78
CA PRO A 82 -2.92 12.72 -11.63
C PRO A 82 -3.69 11.50 -11.14
N PHE A 83 -2.97 10.50 -10.63
CA PHE A 83 -3.61 9.47 -9.81
C PHE A 83 -3.77 10.03 -8.40
N PHE A 84 -5.00 10.18 -7.92
CA PHE A 84 -5.30 10.71 -6.60
C PHE A 84 -5.53 9.55 -5.62
N CYS A 85 -4.62 9.38 -4.66
CA CYS A 85 -4.82 8.47 -3.55
C CYS A 85 -5.61 9.15 -2.44
N ARG A 86 -6.72 8.53 -2.05
CA ARG A 86 -7.61 8.98 -0.97
C ARG A 86 -7.53 7.95 0.14
N SER A 87 -7.55 8.40 1.40
CA SER A 87 -7.18 7.55 2.54
C SER A 87 -7.86 6.18 2.50
N ALA A 88 -7.04 5.12 2.44
CA ALA A 88 -7.43 3.72 2.50
C ALA A 88 -7.85 3.27 3.92
N SER A 89 -8.48 4.16 4.70
CA SER A 89 -8.83 3.91 6.11
C SER A 89 -10.05 3.00 6.28
N GLU A 90 -10.79 2.73 5.22
CA GLU A 90 -11.79 1.66 5.25
C GLU A 90 -11.09 0.36 4.85
N PRO A 91 -11.08 -0.68 5.70
CA PRO A 91 -10.62 -1.99 5.30
C PRO A 91 -11.59 -2.45 4.22
N LEU A 92 -11.17 -2.27 2.97
CA LEU A 92 -11.83 -2.79 1.79
C LEU A 92 -12.08 -4.28 2.09
N ASP A 93 -13.35 -4.62 2.33
CA ASP A 93 -13.74 -5.95 2.74
C ASP A 93 -13.21 -6.89 1.66
N LYS A 94 -12.15 -7.65 1.97
CA LYS A 94 -11.29 -8.41 1.03
C LYS A 94 -12.06 -9.40 0.14
N TYR A 95 -13.36 -9.53 0.37
CA TYR A 95 -14.27 -10.46 -0.25
C TYR A 95 -15.26 -9.81 -1.23
N ILE A 96 -15.28 -8.48 -1.39
CA ILE A 96 -16.09 -7.81 -2.41
C ILE A 96 -15.27 -6.68 -3.04
N ALA A 97 -14.30 -7.03 -3.88
CA ALA A 97 -13.79 -6.08 -4.87
C ALA A 97 -14.91 -5.83 -5.90
N SER A 98 -15.80 -4.90 -5.55
CA SER A 98 -17.02 -4.58 -6.31
C SER A 98 -16.71 -3.76 -7.56
N SER A 99 -15.59 -3.03 -7.54
CA SER A 99 -15.12 -2.17 -8.62
C SER A 99 -13.70 -2.51 -9.08
N GLN A 100 -13.31 -2.00 -10.24
CA GLN A 100 -11.92 -2.11 -10.72
C GLN A 100 -10.95 -1.32 -9.83
N LEU A 101 -11.41 -0.20 -9.25
CA LEU A 101 -10.62 0.63 -8.34
C LEU A 101 -10.29 -0.15 -7.05
N ASP A 102 -11.27 -0.88 -6.51
CA ASP A 102 -11.10 -1.74 -5.32
C ASP A 102 -9.95 -2.75 -5.52
N LYS A 103 -9.83 -3.32 -6.73
CA LYS A 103 -8.76 -4.27 -7.07
C LYS A 103 -7.39 -3.61 -7.13
N ILE A 104 -7.31 -2.42 -7.74
CA ILE A 104 -6.08 -1.61 -7.85
C ILE A 104 -5.58 -1.25 -6.44
N GLU A 105 -6.46 -0.71 -5.59
CA GLU A 105 -6.13 -0.38 -4.20
C GLU A 105 -5.64 -1.60 -3.41
N TRP A 106 -6.33 -2.74 -3.57
CA TRP A 106 -5.89 -3.99 -2.94
C TRP A 106 -4.51 -4.44 -3.43
N GLN A 107 -4.24 -4.34 -4.73
CA GLN A 107 -2.95 -4.73 -5.33
C GLN A 107 -1.81 -3.82 -4.83
N ALA A 108 -2.01 -2.51 -4.79
CA ALA A 108 -1.06 -1.55 -4.23
C ALA A 108 -0.80 -1.82 -2.74
N GLN A 109 -1.85 -2.08 -1.96
CA GLN A 109 -1.74 -2.40 -0.54
C GLN A 109 -1.01 -3.72 -0.27
N TYR A 110 -1.28 -4.75 -1.08
CA TYR A 110 -0.60 -6.04 -0.99
C TYR A 110 0.89 -5.92 -1.38
N PHE A 111 1.18 -5.13 -2.41
CA PHE A 111 2.55 -4.79 -2.81
C PHE A 111 3.30 -4.12 -1.65
N ALA A 112 2.73 -3.07 -1.05
CA ALA A 112 3.33 -2.36 0.08
C ALA A 112 3.63 -3.30 1.25
N SER A 113 2.70 -4.19 1.57
CA SER A 113 2.86 -5.21 2.61
C SER A 113 4.00 -6.17 2.31
N CYS A 114 4.21 -6.55 1.04
CA CYS A 114 5.33 -7.40 0.66
C CYS A 114 6.68 -6.68 0.70
N LEU A 115 6.69 -5.39 0.33
CA LEU A 115 7.88 -4.55 0.32
C LEU A 115 8.38 -4.25 1.74
N LEU A 116 7.48 -3.83 2.63
CA LEU A 116 7.82 -3.46 4.01
C LEU A 116 8.00 -4.66 4.92
N MET A 117 7.29 -5.76 4.64
CA MET A 117 7.29 -6.96 5.49
C MET A 117 7.59 -8.22 4.68
N PRO A 118 8.79 -8.32 4.08
CA PRO A 118 9.20 -9.54 3.40
C PRO A 118 9.40 -10.67 4.42
N ARG A 119 9.16 -11.91 3.98
CA ARG A 119 9.14 -13.09 4.88
C ARG A 119 10.40 -13.19 5.74
N HIS A 120 11.59 -12.99 5.16
CA HIS A 120 12.85 -13.12 5.90
C HIS A 120 13.02 -12.06 7.00
N VAL A 121 12.52 -10.83 6.79
CA VAL A 121 12.50 -9.79 7.84
C VAL A 121 11.52 -10.18 8.94
N LEU A 122 10.31 -10.60 8.57
CA LEU A 122 9.30 -11.07 9.53
C LEU A 122 9.79 -12.26 10.35
N GLN A 123 10.51 -13.21 9.75
CA GLN A 123 11.10 -14.35 10.47
C GLN A 123 12.11 -13.88 11.52
N LYS A 124 12.99 -12.96 11.13
CA LYS A 124 14.03 -12.42 12.03
C LYS A 124 13.41 -11.66 13.19
N ILE A 125 12.47 -10.76 12.92
CA ILE A 125 11.86 -9.87 13.91
C ILE A 125 10.88 -10.60 14.84
N SER A 126 10.30 -11.72 14.39
CA SER A 126 9.39 -12.54 15.20
C SER A 126 10.12 -13.51 16.13
N LYS A 127 11.45 -13.65 16.00
CA LYS A 127 12.22 -14.60 16.81
C LYS A 127 12.13 -14.24 18.29
N GLY A 128 11.67 -15.19 19.11
CA GLY A 128 11.49 -15.01 20.55
C GLY A 128 10.24 -14.18 20.93
N ARG A 129 9.34 -13.92 19.98
CA ARG A 129 8.09 -13.20 20.19
C ARG A 129 6.90 -14.11 19.93
N ASP A 130 5.88 -13.97 20.76
CA ASP A 130 4.58 -14.62 20.58
C ASP A 130 3.68 -13.76 19.68
N LEU A 131 3.40 -14.24 18.46
CA LEU A 131 2.55 -13.57 17.48
C LEU A 131 1.04 -13.61 17.82
N THR A 132 0.65 -14.40 18.81
CA THR A 132 -0.71 -14.40 19.36
C THR A 132 -0.91 -13.36 20.47
N ASN A 133 0.16 -12.67 20.85
CA ASN A 133 0.16 -11.63 21.87
C ASN A 133 0.18 -10.23 21.24
N TRP A 134 -0.88 -9.47 21.49
CA TRP A 134 -1.02 -8.08 21.01
C TRP A 134 0.18 -7.18 21.36
N LYS A 135 0.73 -7.29 22.57
CA LYS A 135 1.87 -6.45 22.99
C LYS A 135 3.09 -6.67 22.08
N HIS A 136 3.36 -7.91 21.70
CA HIS A 136 4.46 -8.20 20.78
C HIS A 136 4.16 -7.70 19.37
N LEU A 137 2.91 -7.81 18.90
CA LEU A 137 2.54 -7.26 17.60
C LEU A 137 2.68 -5.74 17.53
N TYR A 138 2.33 -5.02 18.60
CA TYR A 138 2.57 -3.57 18.68
C TYR A 138 4.07 -3.23 18.64
N ILE A 139 4.92 -3.99 19.34
CA ILE A 139 6.38 -3.79 19.25
C ILE A 139 6.88 -4.04 17.82
N ILE A 140 6.44 -5.13 17.18
CA ILE A 140 6.85 -5.46 15.81
C ILE A 140 6.39 -4.38 14.82
N LYS A 141 5.16 -3.86 14.96
CA LYS A 141 4.65 -2.81 14.06
C LYS A 141 5.51 -1.55 14.14
N ASP A 142 5.91 -1.17 15.36
CA ASP A 142 6.69 0.04 15.62
C ASP A 142 8.11 -0.11 15.09
N GLU A 143 8.73 -1.28 15.27
CA GLU A 143 10.06 -1.58 14.69
C GLU A 143 10.07 -1.63 13.16
N LEU A 144 8.92 -1.92 12.53
CA LEU A 144 8.77 -1.97 11.08
C LEU A 144 8.25 -0.67 10.46
N GLY A 145 7.80 0.31 11.26
CA GLY A 145 7.16 1.53 10.74
C GLY A 145 5.85 1.25 9.99
N VAL A 146 5.04 0.30 10.48
CA VAL A 146 3.77 -0.10 9.83
C VAL A 146 2.57 0.03 10.76
N THR A 147 1.38 0.11 10.16
CA THR A 147 0.13 0.02 10.91
C THR A 147 -0.09 -1.38 11.49
N ILE A 148 -0.82 -1.47 12.59
CA ILE A 148 -1.18 -2.77 13.18
C ILE A 148 -2.03 -3.60 12.21
N SER A 149 -2.90 -2.95 11.45
CA SER A 149 -3.73 -3.59 10.42
C SER A 149 -2.88 -4.19 9.31
N ASN A 150 -1.84 -3.48 8.84
CA ASN A 150 -0.93 -4.00 7.80
C ASN A 150 -0.19 -5.24 8.31
N LEU A 151 0.37 -5.18 9.52
CA LEU A 151 1.07 -6.31 10.13
C LEU A 151 0.15 -7.53 10.28
N ILE A 152 -1.06 -7.35 10.83
CA ILE A 152 -2.02 -8.43 11.02
C ILE A 152 -2.44 -9.04 9.67
N ASN A 153 -2.77 -8.20 8.70
CA ASN A 153 -3.14 -8.68 7.37
C ASN A 153 -2.00 -9.49 6.75
N ARG A 154 -0.76 -9.01 6.87
CA ARG A 154 0.40 -9.71 6.36
C ARG A 154 0.65 -11.05 7.05
N LEU A 155 0.57 -11.10 8.38
CA LEU A 155 0.75 -12.34 9.15
C LEU A 155 -0.36 -13.35 8.85
N GLN A 156 -1.60 -12.90 8.63
CA GLN A 156 -2.69 -13.75 8.17
C GLN A 156 -2.47 -14.19 6.72
N ASP A 157 -1.97 -13.34 5.83
CA ASP A 157 -1.71 -13.64 4.42
C ASP A 157 -0.71 -14.79 4.24
N ILE A 158 0.35 -14.79 5.06
CA ILE A 158 1.37 -15.85 5.07
C ILE A 158 1.00 -17.03 5.99
N GLY A 159 -0.20 -17.02 6.60
CA GLY A 159 -0.70 -18.15 7.39
C GLY A 159 -0.05 -18.34 8.76
N TRP A 160 0.57 -17.30 9.34
CA TRP A 160 1.23 -17.39 10.65
C TRP A 160 0.28 -17.15 11.82
N ILE A 161 -0.78 -16.38 11.59
CA ILE A 161 -1.85 -16.15 12.56
C ILE A 161 -3.22 -16.24 11.89
N TYR A 162 -4.26 -16.34 12.69
CA TYR A 162 -5.65 -16.25 12.27
C TYR A 162 -6.47 -15.44 13.30
N ILE A 163 -7.30 -14.51 12.82
CA ILE A 163 -8.23 -13.73 13.65
C ILE A 163 -9.64 -13.92 13.08
N PRO A 164 -10.57 -14.57 13.80
CA PRO A 164 -11.95 -14.72 13.35
C PRO A 164 -12.64 -13.36 13.13
N LYS A 165 -13.53 -13.28 12.13
CA LYS A 165 -14.31 -12.07 11.85
C LYS A 165 -15.09 -11.65 13.10
N GLY A 166 -15.00 -10.37 13.47
CA GLY A 166 -15.64 -9.80 14.66
C GLY A 166 -14.96 -10.14 15.99
N SER A 167 -13.82 -10.84 15.97
CA SER A 167 -13.04 -11.16 17.17
C SER A 167 -11.77 -10.32 17.27
N LYS A 168 -11.27 -10.16 18.50
CA LYS A 168 -9.93 -9.63 18.80
C LYS A 168 -8.97 -10.73 19.26
N GLN A 169 -9.43 -11.98 19.33
CA GLN A 169 -8.60 -13.12 19.73
C GLN A 169 -7.74 -13.56 18.55
N ILE A 170 -6.43 -13.69 18.80
CA ILE A 170 -5.46 -14.18 17.83
C ILE A 170 -5.20 -15.65 18.10
N PHE A 171 -5.21 -16.44 17.03
CA PHE A 171 -4.85 -17.86 17.05
C PHE A 171 -3.58 -18.07 16.21
N PRO A 172 -2.75 -19.07 16.55
CA PRO A 172 -1.67 -19.48 15.68
C PRO A 172 -2.26 -19.97 14.34
N GLY A 173 -1.62 -19.58 13.24
CA GLY A 173 -2.03 -20.05 11.91
C GLY A 173 -1.72 -21.53 11.72
N SER A 174 -2.50 -22.22 10.90
CA SER A 174 -2.20 -23.59 10.49
C SER A 174 -1.23 -23.58 9.29
N MET A 175 -0.20 -24.44 9.32
CA MET A 175 0.68 -24.66 8.16
C MET A 175 -0.09 -25.09 6.90
N GLU A 176 -1.31 -25.64 7.04
CA GLU A 176 -2.19 -26.05 5.93
C GLU A 176 -2.80 -24.88 5.15
N SER A 177 -2.82 -23.67 5.71
CA SER A 177 -3.45 -22.49 5.09
C SER A 177 -2.70 -21.99 3.84
N GLU A 178 -1.41 -22.29 3.72
CA GLU A 178 -0.57 -21.87 2.58
C GLU A 178 -0.90 -22.69 1.31
N SER A 179 -1.13 -23.99 1.45
CA SER A 179 -1.47 -24.91 0.34
C SER A 179 -2.89 -24.73 -0.20
N GLN A 180 -3.85 -24.34 0.65
CA GLN A 180 -5.23 -24.09 0.23
C GLN A 180 -5.41 -22.73 -0.45
N ARG A 181 -4.58 -21.72 -0.12
CA ARG A 181 -4.68 -20.40 -0.74
C ARG A 181 -4.15 -20.35 -2.17
N ILE A 182 -3.06 -21.05 -2.48
CA ILE A 182 -2.51 -21.11 -3.86
C ILE A 182 -3.54 -21.62 -4.87
N LYS A 183 -4.49 -22.47 -4.43
CA LYS A 183 -5.57 -23.00 -5.28
C LYS A 183 -6.57 -21.97 -5.81
N TYR A 184 -6.60 -20.75 -5.26
CA TYR A 184 -7.52 -19.68 -5.68
C TYR A 184 -6.82 -18.56 -6.47
N TRP A 185 -5.53 -18.71 -6.77
CA TRP A 185 -4.71 -17.71 -7.49
C TRP A 185 -4.20 -18.19 -8.86
N LEU A 186 -4.64 -19.36 -9.32
CA LEU A 186 -4.50 -19.86 -10.70
C LEU A 186 -5.89 -20.05 -11.30
#